data_AF-A0A420QBK5-F1
#
_entry.id   AF-A0A420QBK5-F1
#
_cell.length_a   1.000
_cell.length_b   1.000
_cell.length_c   1.000
_cell.angle_alpha   90.00
_cell.angle_beta   90.00
_cell.angle_gamma   90.00
#
_symmetry.space_group_name_H-M   'P 1'
#
loop_
_entity.id
_entity.type
_entity.pdbx_description
1 polymer ?
#
loop_
_entity_poly.entity_id
_entity_poly.type
_entity_poly.pdbx_seq_one_letter_code
_entity_poly.pdbx_strand_id
1 'polypeptide(L)'
;MVMNDALARIPLGPARGGGRLHHRHQPSLTLNPTYISAERFPIEELLGWRMYDGDSVVIDVRWADGSPDSWEPEEVMHLDSAQMLLNFWRRQGGRHKATGLREHRVLRVLKSKESRTDKDSRLYQCQWIGLPASDDYTTWLSLDEVTDIALGQWLEFVTGLDDIFG
;
A
#
# COMPACT_ATOMS: atom_id res chain seq x y z
N MET A 1 -27.75 -45.37 -43.83
CA MET A 1 -27.75 -46.08 -42.53
C MET A 1 -27.96 -45.00 -41.47
N VAL A 2 -29.20 -44.57 -41.21
CA VAL A 2 -30.24 -45.17 -40.35
C VAL A 2 -29.87 -45.07 -38.86
N MET A 3 -30.58 -44.16 -38.17
CA MET A 3 -31.09 -44.23 -36.78
C MET A 3 -30.06 -44.33 -35.62
N ASN A 4 -30.36 -44.10 -34.35
CA ASN A 4 -31.36 -43.38 -33.56
C ASN A 4 -31.04 -43.79 -32.09
N ASP A 5 -31.33 -42.90 -31.14
CA ASP A 5 -31.81 -43.18 -29.77
C ASP A 5 -31.07 -44.03 -28.70
N ALA A 6 -31.11 -43.44 -27.49
CA ALA A 6 -31.57 -43.99 -26.19
C ALA A 6 -30.66 -44.82 -25.25
N LEU A 7 -30.34 -44.16 -24.12
CA LEU A 7 -30.54 -44.53 -22.70
C LEU A 7 -30.76 -46.01 -22.29
N ALA A 8 -29.94 -46.48 -21.33
CA ALA A 8 -30.34 -47.36 -20.20
C ALA A 8 -29.21 -47.37 -19.13
N ARG A 9 -29.41 -46.82 -17.93
CA ARG A 9 -29.86 -47.44 -16.66
C ARG A 9 -28.88 -48.41 -15.95
N ILE A 10 -28.69 -48.09 -14.67
CA ILE A 10 -27.73 -48.56 -13.63
C ILE A 10 -28.18 -49.90 -13.01
N PRO A 11 -27.30 -50.67 -12.32
CA PRO A 11 -27.57 -50.90 -10.89
C PRO A 11 -26.33 -50.84 -9.95
N LEU A 12 -26.67 -50.62 -8.68
CA LEU A 12 -25.87 -50.34 -7.49
C LEU A 12 -25.16 -51.56 -6.89
N GLY A 13 -24.03 -51.31 -6.20
CA GLY A 13 -23.47 -52.16 -5.15
C GLY A 13 -22.57 -51.34 -4.20
N PRO A 14 -22.60 -51.54 -2.86
CA PRO A 14 -22.31 -50.50 -1.87
C PRO A 14 -20.98 -50.66 -1.10
N ALA A 15 -20.51 -49.57 -0.47
CA ALA A 15 -19.93 -49.47 0.90
C ALA A 15 -19.07 -48.19 0.99
N ARG A 16 -19.56 -47.12 1.63
CA ARG A 16 -19.32 -46.78 3.05
C ARG A 16 -17.88 -46.32 3.37
N GLY A 17 -17.80 -45.06 3.83
CA GLY A 17 -16.62 -44.43 4.44
C GLY A 17 -16.28 -43.14 3.69
N GLY A 18 -16.75 -41.95 4.03
CA GLY A 18 -16.99 -41.44 5.37
C GLY A 18 -15.84 -40.51 5.77
N GLY A 19 -15.84 -39.31 5.20
CA GLY A 19 -15.45 -38.10 5.93
C GLY A 19 -14.00 -37.65 5.90
N ARG A 20 -13.88 -36.31 5.83
CA ARG A 20 -12.76 -35.46 6.25
C ARG A 20 -11.56 -35.37 5.32
N LEU A 21 -11.72 -34.50 4.31
CA LEU A 21 -10.60 -33.70 3.83
C LEU A 21 -10.04 -32.94 5.04
N HIS A 22 -8.78 -33.20 5.35
CA HIS A 22 -8.04 -32.45 6.35
C HIS A 22 -8.04 -30.98 5.95
N HIS A 23 -8.71 -30.17 6.76
CA HIS A 23 -8.50 -28.73 6.84
C HIS A 23 -7.00 -28.51 7.03
N ARG A 24 -6.31 -28.14 5.96
CA ARG A 24 -5.04 -27.45 6.08
C ARG A 24 -5.41 -26.14 6.76
N HIS A 25 -5.02 -26.02 8.02
CA HIS A 25 -5.17 -24.82 8.83
C HIS A 25 -4.61 -23.63 8.04
N GLN A 26 -5.51 -22.86 7.43
CA GLN A 26 -5.28 -21.45 7.17
C GLN A 26 -5.14 -20.82 8.57
N PRO A 27 -4.00 -20.21 8.92
CA PRO A 27 -3.96 -19.37 10.10
C PRO A 27 -4.95 -18.24 9.83
N SER A 28 -6.02 -18.23 10.61
CA SER A 28 -6.99 -17.16 10.68
C SER A 28 -6.27 -15.82 10.82
N LEU A 29 -6.48 -14.93 9.87
CA LEU A 29 -6.11 -13.52 9.94
C LEU A 29 -6.81 -12.91 11.16
N THR A 30 -6.14 -12.89 12.30
CA THR A 30 -6.52 -12.01 13.39
C THR A 30 -5.98 -10.63 13.05
N LEU A 31 -6.79 -9.83 12.35
CA LEU A 31 -6.66 -8.38 12.40
C LEU A 31 -7.03 -7.94 13.82
N ASN A 32 -6.09 -7.33 14.52
CA ASN A 32 -6.40 -6.46 15.66
C ASN A 32 -5.41 -5.29 15.73
N PRO A 33 -5.89 -4.11 16.16
CA PRO A 33 -5.39 -2.81 15.75
C PRO A 33 -4.50 -2.24 16.84
N THR A 34 -3.20 -2.39 16.66
CA THR A 34 -2.23 -1.54 17.33
C THR A 34 -1.04 -1.41 16.41
N TYR A 35 -0.89 -0.21 15.86
CA TYR A 35 0.24 0.23 15.06
C TYR A 35 1.50 0.13 15.92
N ILE A 36 2.11 -1.06 15.96
CA ILE A 36 3.35 -1.36 16.66
C ILE A 36 4.36 -1.76 15.59
N SER A 37 5.17 -0.78 15.18
CA SER A 37 6.63 -0.91 15.10
C SER A 37 7.19 -2.32 14.82
N ALA A 38 6.93 -2.86 13.63
CA ALA A 38 7.87 -3.77 13.00
C ALA A 38 8.28 -3.07 11.72
N GLU A 39 9.51 -2.54 11.68
CA GLU A 39 10.12 -2.12 10.42
C GLU A 39 10.00 -3.32 9.47
N ARG A 40 9.25 -3.13 8.37
CA ARG A 40 8.82 -4.23 7.49
C ARG A 40 10.02 -4.94 6.85
N PHE A 41 11.15 -4.23 6.78
CA PHE A 41 12.44 -4.71 6.31
C PHE A 41 13.55 -4.21 7.25
N PRO A 42 14.60 -5.00 7.49
CA PRO A 42 15.70 -4.62 8.37
C PRO A 42 16.60 -3.62 7.63
N ILE A 43 16.25 -2.34 7.64
CA ILE A 43 17.06 -1.26 7.05
C ILE A 43 18.12 -0.84 8.06
N GLU A 44 19.38 -0.81 7.64
CA GLU A 44 20.49 -0.29 8.44
C GLU A 44 20.63 1.22 8.28
N GLU A 45 20.63 1.72 7.03
CA GLU A 45 20.90 3.12 6.74
C GLU A 45 20.32 3.58 5.39
N LEU A 46 19.89 4.85 5.33
CA LEU A 46 19.58 5.54 4.07
C LEU A 46 20.80 6.39 3.66
N LEU A 47 21.49 5.96 2.61
CA LEU A 47 22.81 6.45 2.21
C LEU A 47 22.76 7.70 1.34
N GLY A 48 21.71 7.82 0.51
CA GLY A 48 21.63 8.86 -0.50
C GLY A 48 20.29 8.88 -1.22
N TRP A 49 20.17 9.80 -2.17
CA TRP A 49 18.97 9.93 -2.99
C TRP A 49 19.34 10.42 -4.39
N ARG A 50 18.49 10.13 -5.38
CA ARG A 50 18.54 10.75 -6.72
C ARG A 50 17.14 10.85 -7.32
N MET A 51 16.97 11.78 -8.26
CA MET A 51 15.77 11.83 -9.10
C MET A 51 15.72 10.55 -9.94
N TYR A 52 14.58 9.86 -9.92
CA TYR A 52 14.30 8.73 -10.81
C TYR A 52 13.69 9.24 -12.12
N ASP A 53 12.72 10.15 -12.01
CA ASP A 53 12.10 10.87 -13.12
C ASP A 53 11.79 12.33 -12.71
N GLY A 54 10.88 12.99 -13.42
CA GLY A 54 10.58 14.42 -13.23
C GLY A 54 9.98 14.78 -11.86
N ASP A 55 9.38 13.81 -11.15
CA ASP A 55 8.67 14.07 -9.88
C ASP A 55 8.92 13.01 -8.78
N SER A 56 9.65 11.94 -9.10
CA SER A 56 9.87 10.80 -8.21
C SER A 56 11.35 10.64 -7.84
N VAL A 57 11.58 10.15 -6.62
CA VAL A 57 12.91 9.99 -6.02
C VAL A 57 13.10 8.53 -5.63
N VAL A 58 14.33 8.04 -5.82
CA VAL A 58 14.78 6.78 -5.23
C VAL A 58 15.83 7.06 -4.15
N ILE A 59 15.83 6.22 -3.12
CA ILE A 59 16.69 6.26 -1.95
C ILE A 59 17.67 5.10 -2.02
N ASP A 60 18.95 5.36 -1.76
CA ASP A 60 19.98 4.32 -1.64
C ASP A 60 19.92 3.72 -0.24
N VAL A 61 19.67 2.42 -0.13
CA VAL A 61 19.35 1.72 1.11
C VAL A 61 20.41 0.67 1.41
N ARG A 62 20.96 0.72 2.63
CA ARG A 62 21.75 -0.36 3.22
C ARG A 62 20.85 -1.27 4.04
N TRP A 63 20.91 -2.57 3.77
CA TRP A 63 20.13 -3.59 4.45
C TRP A 63 20.92 -4.23 5.59
N ALA A 64 20.31 -4.35 6.76
CA ALA A 64 20.93 -4.93 7.95
C ALA A 64 21.03 -6.47 7.90
N ASP A 65 20.42 -7.12 6.91
CA ASP A 65 20.58 -8.56 6.66
C ASP A 65 21.82 -8.90 5.81
N GLY A 66 22.56 -7.88 5.36
CA GLY A 66 23.74 -8.03 4.52
C GLY A 66 23.43 -8.19 3.02
N SER A 67 22.17 -8.02 2.61
CA SER A 67 21.80 -7.91 1.20
C SER A 67 22.51 -6.71 0.54
N PRO A 68 22.82 -6.77 -0.77
CA PRO A 68 23.47 -5.65 -1.46
C PRO A 68 22.66 -4.36 -1.36
N ASP A 69 23.36 -3.24 -1.18
CA ASP A 69 22.75 -1.90 -1.22
C ASP A 69 21.92 -1.73 -2.51
N SER A 70 20.71 -1.19 -2.39
CA SER A 70 19.77 -1.04 -3.51
C SER A 70 19.05 0.31 -3.52
N TRP A 71 18.55 0.69 -4.70
CA TRP A 71 17.78 1.91 -4.88
C TRP A 71 16.29 1.61 -4.77
N GLU A 72 15.68 2.05 -3.68
CA GLU A 72 14.26 1.82 -3.40
C GLU A 72 13.44 3.09 -3.64
N PRO A 73 12.18 2.96 -4.09
CA PRO A 73 11.29 4.11 -4.23
C PRO A 73 11.06 4.82 -2.89
N GLU A 74 11.03 6.16 -2.93
CA GLU A 74 10.80 6.98 -1.72
C GLU A 74 9.48 6.61 -1.02
N GLU A 75 8.43 6.33 -1.79
CA GLU A 75 7.13 5.91 -1.28
C GLU A 75 7.21 4.61 -0.47
N VAL A 76 7.98 3.63 -0.94
CA VAL A 76 8.17 2.34 -0.24
C VAL A 76 8.87 2.58 1.08
N MET A 77 9.95 3.37 1.08
CA MET A 77 10.65 3.75 2.31
C MET A 77 9.76 4.53 3.27
N HIS A 78 8.83 5.33 2.76
CA HIS A 78 7.91 6.08 3.61
C HIS A 78 6.86 5.17 4.27
N LEU A 79 6.39 4.14 3.56
CA LEU A 79 5.45 3.17 4.11
C LEU A 79 6.11 2.25 5.14
N ASP A 80 7.30 1.75 4.82
CA ASP A 80 7.96 0.71 5.61
C ASP A 80 8.83 1.27 6.75
N SER A 81 9.34 2.49 6.60
CA SER A 81 10.32 3.10 7.53
C SER A 81 10.20 4.62 7.59
N ALA A 82 8.97 5.12 7.76
CA ALA A 82 8.64 6.55 7.80
C ALA A 82 9.58 7.38 8.68
N GLN A 83 9.84 6.91 9.91
CA GLN A 83 10.67 7.66 10.85
C GLN A 83 12.11 7.85 10.35
N MET A 84 12.68 6.82 9.71
CA MET A 84 14.02 6.87 9.16
C MET A 84 14.09 7.81 7.94
N LEU A 85 13.11 7.71 7.03
CA LEU A 85 13.02 8.58 5.85
C LEU A 85 12.83 10.05 6.24
N LEU A 86 11.92 10.35 7.17
CA LEU A 86 11.67 11.72 7.62
C LEU A 86 12.92 12.31 8.31
N ASN A 87 13.66 11.51 9.06
CA ASN A 87 14.92 11.93 9.66
C ASN A 87 16.00 12.16 8.60
N PHE A 88 16.08 11.31 7.58
CA PHE A 88 16.97 11.48 6.43
C PHE A 88 16.70 12.82 5.74
N TRP A 89 15.44 13.11 5.37
CA TRP A 89 15.10 14.39 4.75
C TRP A 89 15.38 15.58 5.64
N ARG A 90 15.13 15.49 6.95
CA ARG A 90 15.48 16.55 7.89
C ARG A 90 16.98 16.86 7.88
N ARG A 91 17.84 15.84 7.81
CA ARG A 91 19.31 16.03 7.69
C ARG A 91 19.71 16.71 6.38
N GLN A 92 18.94 16.49 5.31
CA GLN A 92 19.12 17.17 4.02
C GLN A 92 18.51 18.60 3.99
N GLY A 93 17.97 19.10 5.11
CA GLY A 93 17.32 20.42 5.17
C GLY A 93 15.86 20.42 4.71
N GLY A 94 15.23 19.24 4.64
CA GLY A 94 13.87 19.01 4.19
C GLY A 94 13.79 18.50 2.75
N ARG A 95 12.82 17.64 2.45
CA ARG A 95 12.62 17.04 1.12
C ARG A 95 12.58 18.11 0.02
N HIS A 96 11.74 19.13 0.19
CA HIS A 96 11.58 20.21 -0.80
C HIS A 96 12.91 20.92 -1.11
N LYS A 97 13.71 21.21 -0.08
CA LYS A 97 15.01 21.87 -0.25
C LYS A 97 16.01 20.97 -0.96
N ALA A 98 15.99 19.68 -0.66
CA ALA A 98 16.90 18.71 -1.27
C ALA A 98 16.56 18.49 -2.76
N THR A 99 15.30 18.27 -3.09
CA THR A 99 14.87 17.82 -4.43
C THR A 99 14.47 18.96 -5.37
N GLY A 100 14.09 20.12 -4.84
CA GLY A 100 13.51 21.22 -5.62
C GLY A 100 12.09 20.94 -6.14
N LEU A 101 11.50 19.79 -5.80
CA LEU A 101 10.14 19.43 -6.22
C LEU A 101 9.12 20.37 -5.58
N ARG A 102 8.33 21.03 -6.43
CA ARG A 102 7.31 22.00 -6.02
C ARG A 102 5.98 21.32 -5.67
N GLU A 103 5.71 20.19 -6.31
CA GLU A 103 4.51 19.40 -6.12
C GLU A 103 4.86 18.14 -5.33
N HIS A 104 4.06 17.85 -4.32
CA HIS A 104 4.17 16.61 -3.57
C HIS A 104 3.16 15.61 -4.13
N ARG A 105 3.58 14.37 -4.32
CA ARG A 105 2.63 13.29 -4.62
C ARG A 105 1.96 12.84 -3.32
N VAL A 106 0.68 12.48 -3.41
CA VAL A 106 -0.04 11.91 -2.28
C VAL A 106 0.53 10.52 -2.02
N LEU A 107 1.00 10.31 -0.79
CA LEU A 107 1.33 8.98 -0.29
C LEU A 107 0.02 8.22 -0.08
N ARG A 108 -0.80 8.70 0.86
CA ARG A 108 -2.06 8.04 1.23
C ARG A 108 -3.10 9.02 1.74
N VAL A 109 -4.35 8.58 1.75
CA VAL A 109 -5.45 9.28 2.40
C VAL A 109 -5.62 8.76 3.82
N LEU A 110 -5.65 9.67 4.80
CA LEU A 110 -5.75 9.35 6.22
C LEU A 110 -7.19 9.24 6.69
N LYS A 111 -8.06 10.16 6.24
CA LYS A 111 -9.48 10.21 6.58
C LYS A 111 -10.26 11.05 5.57
N SER A 112 -11.58 10.91 5.58
CA SER A 112 -12.49 11.74 4.78
C SER A 112 -13.54 12.44 5.65
N LYS A 113 -14.12 13.53 5.14
CA LYS A 113 -15.27 14.23 5.73
C LYS A 113 -16.18 14.76 4.63
N GLU A 114 -17.44 15.01 4.95
CA GLU A 114 -18.34 15.76 4.07
C GLU A 114 -17.84 17.19 3.88
N SER A 115 -17.99 17.71 2.66
CA SER A 115 -17.71 19.11 2.39
C SER A 115 -18.78 19.98 3.05
N ARG A 116 -18.34 21.09 3.64
CA ARG A 116 -19.24 22.06 4.27
C ARG A 116 -19.98 22.91 3.24
N THR A 117 -19.43 23.05 2.04
CA THR A 117 -19.94 23.91 0.98
C THR A 117 -20.78 23.14 -0.04
N ASP A 118 -20.56 21.83 -0.15
CA ASP A 118 -21.31 20.95 -1.02
C ASP A 118 -21.60 19.64 -0.27
N LYS A 119 -22.86 19.42 0.08
CA LYS A 119 -23.28 18.29 0.93
C LYS A 119 -23.11 16.93 0.26
N ASP A 120 -23.06 16.90 -1.07
CA ASP A 120 -22.89 15.66 -1.83
C ASP A 120 -21.41 15.37 -2.13
N SER A 121 -20.50 16.30 -1.77
CA SER A 121 -19.06 16.16 -1.97
C SER A 121 -18.30 15.78 -0.70
N ARG A 122 -17.18 15.09 -0.88
CA ARG A 122 -16.26 14.70 0.21
C ARG A 122 -14.90 15.38 0.04
N LEU A 123 -14.26 15.63 1.18
CA LEU A 123 -12.85 16.02 1.26
C LEU A 123 -12.05 14.89 1.90
N TYR A 124 -10.80 14.74 1.46
CA TYR A 124 -9.88 13.69 1.86
C TYR A 124 -8.62 14.33 2.44
N GLN A 125 -8.24 13.97 3.66
CA GLN A 125 -6.99 14.43 4.25
C GLN A 125 -5.84 13.56 3.73
N CYS A 126 -4.97 14.16 2.93
CA CYS A 126 -3.88 13.48 2.25
C CYS A 126 -2.55 13.72 2.98
N GLN A 127 -1.81 12.63 3.19
CA GLN A 127 -0.40 12.67 3.54
C GLN A 127 0.43 12.70 2.26
N TRP A 128 1.46 13.55 2.28
CA TRP A 128 2.39 13.73 1.18
C TRP A 128 3.65 12.87 1.36
N ILE A 129 4.26 12.42 0.25
CA ILE A 129 5.53 11.70 0.31
C ILE A 129 6.62 12.58 0.97
N GLY A 130 7.38 11.96 1.89
CA GLY A 130 8.45 12.59 2.67
C GLY A 130 7.99 13.65 3.67
N LEU A 131 6.68 13.74 3.97
CA LEU A 131 6.13 14.59 5.02
C LEU A 131 5.35 13.80 6.09
N PRO A 132 5.36 14.25 7.36
CA PRO A 132 4.64 13.57 8.45
C PRO A 132 3.11 13.52 8.24
N ALA A 133 2.47 12.50 8.81
CA ALA A 133 1.02 12.36 8.87
C ALA A 133 0.38 13.25 9.96
N SER A 134 0.74 14.53 10.04
CA SER A 134 0.17 15.48 11.01
C SER A 134 -0.61 16.59 10.32
N ASP A 135 -1.51 17.24 11.05
CA ASP A 135 -2.38 18.28 10.50
C ASP A 135 -1.59 19.42 9.82
N ASP A 136 -0.43 19.80 10.35
CA ASP A 136 0.44 20.84 9.77
C ASP A 136 1.08 20.47 8.42
N TYR A 137 1.14 19.16 8.10
CA TYR A 137 1.83 18.62 6.92
C TYR A 137 0.90 17.80 6.03
N THR A 138 -0.41 17.93 6.21
CA THR A 138 -1.42 17.24 5.41
C THR A 138 -2.35 18.27 4.77
N THR A 139 -3.06 17.87 3.73
CA THR A 139 -3.96 18.77 3.01
C THR A 139 -5.28 18.08 2.75
N TRP A 140 -6.37 18.82 2.88
CA TRP A 140 -7.70 18.35 2.50
C TRP A 140 -7.94 18.62 1.02
N LEU A 141 -8.09 17.56 0.23
CA LEU A 141 -8.31 17.62 -1.21
C LEU A 141 -9.69 17.07 -1.57
N SER A 142 -10.26 17.57 -2.67
CA SER A 142 -11.44 17.00 -3.32
C SER A 142 -11.15 15.63 -3.95
N LEU A 143 -12.19 14.90 -4.32
CA LEU A 143 -12.06 13.62 -5.02
C LEU A 143 -11.22 13.78 -6.30
N ASP A 144 -11.54 14.78 -7.11
CA ASP A 144 -10.89 15.03 -8.40
C ASP A 144 -9.38 15.32 -8.22
N GLU A 145 -9.04 16.19 -7.26
CA GLU A 145 -7.64 16.50 -6.95
C GLU A 145 -6.87 15.26 -6.48
N VAL A 146 -7.46 14.43 -5.61
CA VAL A 146 -6.81 13.20 -5.16
C VAL A 146 -6.62 12.23 -6.31
N THR A 147 -7.62 12.03 -7.17
CA THR A 147 -7.51 11.09 -8.30
C THR A 147 -6.45 11.48 -9.32
N ASP A 148 -6.16 12.78 -9.47
CA ASP A 148 -5.17 13.28 -10.42
C ASP A 148 -3.73 13.06 -9.93
N ILE A 149 -3.48 13.18 -8.62
CA ILE A 149 -2.13 13.20 -8.06
C ILE A 149 -1.77 11.99 -7.19
N ALA A 150 -2.75 11.15 -6.84
CA ALA A 150 -2.52 10.02 -5.97
C ALA A 150 -1.90 8.82 -6.70
N LEU A 151 -1.00 8.17 -5.97
CA LEU A 151 -0.45 6.87 -6.35
C LEU A 151 -1.49 5.75 -6.19
N GLY A 152 -1.14 4.53 -6.59
CA GLY A 152 -1.99 3.33 -6.47
C GLY A 152 -2.60 3.12 -5.08
N GLN A 153 -2.02 3.69 -4.03
CA GLN A 153 -2.55 3.70 -2.65
C GLN A 153 -3.93 4.38 -2.50
N TRP A 154 -4.31 5.26 -3.42
CA TRP A 154 -5.69 5.76 -3.49
C TRP A 154 -6.68 4.63 -3.73
N LEU A 155 -6.34 3.65 -4.58
CA LEU A 155 -7.18 2.47 -4.80
C LEU A 155 -7.32 1.66 -3.51
N GLU A 156 -6.27 1.51 -2.72
CA GLU A 156 -6.33 0.83 -1.42
C GLU A 156 -7.35 1.50 -0.49
N PHE A 157 -7.29 2.83 -0.36
CA PHE A 157 -8.22 3.60 0.47
C PHE A 157 -9.69 3.49 0.02
N VAL A 158 -9.96 3.55 -1.29
CA VAL A 158 -11.34 3.55 -1.82
C VAL A 158 -11.94 2.15 -1.87
N THR A 159 -11.12 1.13 -2.16
CA THR A 159 -11.58 -0.26 -2.27
C THR A 159 -11.54 -0.99 -0.93
N GLY A 160 -10.85 -0.45 0.08
CA GLY A 160 -10.60 -1.13 1.34
C GLY A 160 -9.70 -2.37 1.17
N LEU A 161 -8.99 -2.48 0.05
CA LEU A 161 -8.02 -3.54 -0.21
C LEU A 161 -6.65 -3.04 0.26
N ASP A 162 -6.16 -3.57 1.39
CA ASP A 162 -4.85 -3.23 1.94
C ASP A 162 -3.65 -3.82 1.15
N ASP A 163 -3.89 -4.60 0.09
CA ASP A 163 -2.86 -5.29 -0.69
C ASP A 163 -3.07 -5.10 -2.20
N ILE A 164 -2.36 -4.15 -2.81
CA ILE A 164 -2.08 -4.15 -4.26
C ILE A 164 -0.57 -4.25 -4.55
N PHE A 165 0.27 -4.05 -3.54
CA PHE A 165 1.73 -4.20 -3.63
C PHE A 165 2.32 -5.32 -2.76
N GLY A 166 1.50 -6.29 -2.35
CA GLY A 166 1.92 -7.53 -1.66
C GLY A 166 2.30 -8.66 -2.61
#